data_AF-A0A7C1EWN1-F1
#
_entry.id   AF-A0A7C1EWN1-F1
#
_cell.length_a   1.000
_cell.length_b   1.000
_cell.length_c   1.000
_cell.angle_alpha   90.00
_cell.angle_beta   90.00
_cell.angle_gamma   90.00
#
_symmetry.space_group_name_H-M   'P 1'
#
loop_
_entity.id
_entity.type
_entity.pdbx_description
1 polymer ?
#
loop_
_entity_poly.entity_id
_entity_poly.type
_entity_poly.pdbx_seq_one_letter_code
_entity_poly.pdbx_strand_id
1 'polypeptide(L)'
;MKKMLVVFSVVLVFLAVKVGAHDEHSHMGHETKKESHGLGMQVFKGKSKGVEVKAYLNDIESAMKAMAGDIKIDKSKMDPNLTHHIAFNISESAQSGKIKAATLKLTFKDKTETYKLFSMHGHYGSDISLKEKGTYKAQLSIDTEKAGSIDFDFKINLK
;
A
#
# COMPACT_ATOMS: atom_id res chain seq x y z
N MET A 1 -51.18 -37.94 22.87
CA MET A 1 -50.80 -37.12 24.04
C MET A 1 -49.42 -37.53 24.51
N LYS A 2 -48.40 -36.68 24.33
CA LYS A 2 -47.13 -36.68 25.09
C LYS A 2 -46.43 -35.35 24.76
N LYS A 3 -46.42 -34.44 25.74
CA LYS A 3 -45.74 -33.16 25.69
C LYS A 3 -44.27 -33.41 26.05
N MET A 4 -43.33 -32.82 25.34
CA MET A 4 -41.99 -32.59 25.89
C MET A 4 -41.60 -31.14 25.66
N LEU A 5 -41.57 -30.44 26.79
CA LEU A 5 -41.16 -29.08 27.02
C LEU A 5 -39.69 -29.17 27.45
N VAL A 6 -38.75 -28.64 26.66
CA VAL A 6 -37.34 -28.56 27.06
C VAL A 6 -37.03 -27.10 27.37
N VAL A 7 -36.87 -26.84 28.66
CA VAL A 7 -36.42 -25.57 29.24
C VAL A 7 -34.89 -25.55 29.15
N PHE A 8 -34.32 -24.58 28.44
CA PHE A 8 -32.89 -24.27 28.50
C PHE A 8 -32.70 -22.95 29.23
N SER A 9 -32.09 -23.04 30.39
CA SER A 9 -31.68 -21.97 31.30
C SER A 9 -30.52 -22.58 32.11
N VAL A 10 -29.40 -21.94 32.43
CA VAL A 10 -29.03 -20.53 32.48
C VAL A 10 -27.52 -20.48 32.88
N VAL A 11 -26.91 -19.27 32.84
CA VAL A 11 -25.60 -18.81 33.38
C VAL A 11 -24.32 -19.36 32.70
N LEU A 12 -23.45 -18.61 32.02
CA LEU A 12 -22.76 -17.33 32.26
C LEU A 12 -21.76 -17.35 33.44
N VAL A 13 -20.71 -16.51 33.35
CA VAL A 13 -19.72 -16.11 34.40
C VAL A 13 -18.39 -16.92 34.39
N PHE A 14 -17.14 -16.40 34.38
CA PHE A 14 -16.49 -15.08 34.50
C PHE A 14 -15.17 -15.06 33.68
N LEU A 15 -14.79 -13.88 33.20
CA LEU A 15 -13.43 -13.51 32.77
C LEU A 15 -12.48 -13.39 33.98
N ALA A 16 -11.19 -13.75 33.79
CA ALA A 16 -10.05 -12.95 34.26
C ALA A 16 -8.74 -13.40 33.58
N VAL A 17 -8.05 -12.44 32.98
CA VAL A 17 -6.74 -12.54 32.32
C VAL A 17 -5.69 -11.97 33.29
N LYS A 18 -4.50 -12.58 33.40
CA LYS A 18 -3.16 -11.98 33.15
C LYS A 18 -2.02 -12.84 33.72
N VAL A 19 -1.13 -13.34 32.86
CA VAL A 19 0.22 -12.82 32.47
C VAL A 19 1.31 -13.24 33.47
N GLY A 20 2.19 -14.13 32.99
CA GLY A 20 3.55 -14.32 33.49
C GLY A 20 4.48 -14.42 32.29
N ALA A 21 5.11 -13.30 31.94
CA ALA A 21 6.21 -13.21 31.00
C ALA A 21 7.52 -13.28 31.78
N HIS A 22 8.51 -14.03 31.29
CA HIS A 22 9.91 -13.81 31.63
C HIS A 22 10.79 -14.17 30.42
N ASP A 23 11.32 -13.08 29.84
CA ASP A 23 12.63 -12.91 29.21
C ASP A 23 13.16 -13.99 28.27
N GLU A 24 12.71 -13.93 27.02
CA GLU A 24 13.59 -14.22 25.91
C GLU A 24 14.51 -13.02 25.67
N HIS A 25 15.80 -13.24 25.91
CA HIS A 25 16.87 -12.41 25.37
C HIS A 25 16.76 -12.39 23.84
N SER A 26 16.25 -11.29 23.29
CA SER A 26 16.36 -11.03 21.86
C SER A 26 16.71 -9.57 21.64
N HIS A 27 17.84 -9.39 20.99
CA HIS A 27 18.47 -8.14 20.63
C HIS A 27 17.48 -7.19 19.94
N MET A 28 16.96 -6.20 20.67
CA MET A 28 16.46 -4.99 20.02
C MET A 28 17.66 -4.14 19.63
N GLY A 29 18.26 -4.54 18.51
CA GLY A 29 19.02 -3.63 17.68
C GLY A 29 18.15 -2.42 17.37
N HIS A 30 18.77 -1.25 17.42
CA HIS A 30 18.21 -0.01 16.92
C HIS A 30 17.47 -0.28 15.61
N GLU A 31 16.13 -0.20 15.63
CA GLU A 31 15.35 0.08 14.44
C GLU A 31 15.71 1.52 14.04
N THR A 32 16.86 1.67 13.39
CA THR A 32 17.06 2.75 12.45
C THR A 32 15.90 2.65 11.49
N LYS A 33 14.94 3.56 11.66
CA LYS A 33 13.99 3.94 10.63
C LYS A 33 14.77 3.99 9.33
N LYS A 34 14.65 2.97 8.49
CA LYS A 34 14.84 3.12 7.06
C LYS A 34 13.66 3.96 6.61
N GLU A 35 13.72 5.25 6.93
CA GLU A 35 13.04 6.24 6.13
C GLU A 35 13.47 5.92 4.71
N SER A 36 12.47 5.66 3.89
CA SER A 36 12.62 5.38 2.49
C SER A 36 13.13 6.64 1.81
N HIS A 37 14.42 6.91 1.97
CA HIS A 37 15.14 7.99 1.32
C HIS A 37 15.21 7.64 -0.18
N GLY A 38 14.14 7.94 -0.91
CA GLY A 38 14.06 7.71 -2.36
C GLY A 38 12.66 7.55 -2.94
N LEU A 39 11.64 7.15 -2.16
CA LEU A 39 10.31 6.86 -2.72
C LEU A 39 9.37 8.08 -2.81
N GLY A 40 9.75 9.22 -2.22
CA GLY A 40 8.94 10.45 -2.23
C GLY A 40 8.01 10.60 -1.03
N MET A 41 6.95 11.40 -1.18
CA MET A 41 6.00 11.70 -0.12
C MET A 41 5.00 10.57 0.07
N GLN A 42 4.81 10.07 1.30
CA GLN A 42 3.79 9.06 1.58
C GLN A 42 2.39 9.65 1.39
N VAL A 43 1.59 9.05 0.50
CA VAL A 43 0.21 9.48 0.19
C VAL A 43 -0.85 8.52 0.73
N PHE A 44 -0.46 7.29 1.07
CA PHE A 44 -1.39 6.30 1.62
C PHE A 44 -0.69 5.25 2.48
N LYS A 45 -1.41 4.71 3.46
CA LYS A 45 -1.06 3.50 4.21
C LYS A 45 -2.34 2.71 4.53
N GLY A 46 -2.34 1.41 4.29
CA GLY A 46 -3.48 0.54 4.55
C GLY A 46 -3.06 -0.90 4.81
N LYS A 47 -3.96 -1.69 5.40
CA LYS A 47 -3.77 -3.14 5.59
C LYS A 47 -5.09 -3.87 5.39
N SER A 48 -5.08 -4.94 4.61
CA SER A 48 -6.26 -5.77 4.35
C SER A 48 -5.86 -7.19 3.98
N LYS A 49 -6.58 -8.20 4.49
CA LYS A 49 -6.38 -9.63 4.19
C LYS A 49 -4.91 -10.09 4.21
N GLY A 50 -4.15 -9.60 5.19
CA GLY A 50 -2.73 -9.97 5.35
C GLY A 50 -1.75 -9.25 4.40
N VAL A 51 -2.21 -8.25 3.63
CA VAL A 51 -1.36 -7.36 2.84
C VAL A 51 -1.32 -5.99 3.49
N GLU A 52 -0.12 -5.48 3.79
CA GLU A 52 0.10 -4.07 4.17
C GLU A 52 0.67 -3.28 2.99
N VAL A 53 0.12 -2.10 2.74
CA VAL A 53 0.51 -1.21 1.65
C VAL A 53 0.92 0.15 2.21
N LYS A 54 2.03 0.69 1.73
CA LYS A 54 2.38 2.12 1.84
C LYS A 54 2.63 2.67 0.45
N ALA A 55 1.89 3.70 0.06
CA ALA A 55 2.06 4.35 -1.23
C ALA A 55 2.82 5.66 -1.07
N TYR A 56 3.75 5.90 -1.97
CA TYR A 56 4.58 7.09 -2.04
C TYR A 56 4.48 7.70 -3.43
N LEU A 57 4.46 9.03 -3.50
CA LEU A 57 4.39 9.77 -4.74
C LEU A 57 5.62 10.69 -4.83
N ASN A 58 6.27 10.67 -5.98
CA ASN A 58 7.41 11.50 -6.26
C ASN A 58 7.22 12.25 -7.58
N ASP A 59 7.51 13.54 -7.61
CA ASP A 59 7.57 14.30 -8.84
C ASP A 59 8.82 13.91 -9.61
N ILE A 60 8.66 13.44 -10.85
CA ILE A 60 9.76 12.87 -11.64
C ILE A 60 10.83 13.93 -11.88
N GLU A 61 10.44 15.17 -12.23
CA GLU A 61 11.42 16.23 -12.48
C GLU A 61 12.24 16.57 -11.22
N SER A 62 11.60 16.65 -10.06
CA SER A 62 12.24 16.94 -8.79
C SER A 62 13.17 15.80 -8.37
N ALA A 63 12.72 14.55 -8.50
CA ALA A 63 13.53 13.36 -8.24
C ALA A 63 14.78 13.33 -9.13
N MET A 64 14.60 13.63 -10.41
CA MET A 64 15.66 13.67 -11.40
C MET A 64 16.67 14.78 -11.12
N LYS A 65 16.22 16.00 -10.77
CA LYS A 65 17.11 17.09 -10.34
C LYS A 65 17.91 16.71 -9.10
N ALA A 66 17.29 16.02 -8.14
CA ALA A 66 17.96 15.57 -6.93
C ALA A 66 19.03 14.48 -7.19
N MET A 67 18.82 13.61 -8.18
CA MET A 67 19.78 12.56 -8.55
C MET A 67 20.88 13.03 -9.49
N ALA A 68 20.57 13.99 -10.37
CA ALA A 68 21.47 14.37 -11.45
C ALA A 68 22.71 15.14 -10.99
N GLY A 69 22.66 15.88 -9.88
CA GLY A 69 23.72 16.85 -9.59
C GLY A 69 23.96 17.75 -10.81
N ASP A 70 25.16 17.69 -11.40
CA ASP A 70 25.55 18.41 -12.64
C ASP A 70 25.29 17.65 -13.96
N ILE A 71 24.75 16.43 -13.90
CA ILE A 71 24.50 15.61 -15.09
C ILE A 71 23.27 16.16 -15.85
N LYS A 72 23.47 16.56 -17.10
CA LYS A 72 22.37 16.98 -17.97
C LYS A 72 21.51 15.77 -18.32
N ILE A 73 20.26 15.77 -17.87
CA ILE A 73 19.30 14.75 -18.25
C ILE A 73 18.69 15.09 -19.60
N ASP A 74 18.79 14.16 -20.54
CA ASP A 74 18.16 14.24 -21.84
C ASP A 74 16.64 14.01 -21.74
N LYS A 75 15.89 15.11 -21.59
CA LYS A 75 14.42 15.10 -21.53
C LYS A 75 13.76 14.59 -22.82
N SER A 76 14.47 14.52 -23.95
CA SER A 76 13.88 14.03 -25.21
C SER A 76 13.51 12.54 -25.17
N LYS A 77 14.09 11.79 -24.22
CA LYS A 77 13.83 10.37 -24.00
C LYS A 77 12.72 10.10 -22.99
N MET A 78 12.15 11.15 -22.40
CA MET A 78 11.07 11.03 -21.43
C MET A 78 9.73 11.27 -22.12
N ASP A 79 8.71 10.52 -21.70
CA ASP A 79 7.34 10.85 -22.07
C ASP A 79 6.91 12.11 -21.30
N PRO A 80 6.66 13.25 -21.99
CA PRO A 80 6.26 14.49 -21.33
C PRO A 80 4.88 14.41 -20.66
N ASN A 81 4.13 13.34 -20.88
CA ASN A 81 2.85 13.12 -20.23
C ASN A 81 2.99 12.53 -18.82
N LEU A 82 4.12 11.92 -18.50
CA LEU A 82 4.39 11.33 -17.20
C LEU A 82 5.03 12.38 -16.30
N THR A 83 4.43 12.57 -15.13
CA THR A 83 4.78 13.69 -14.23
C THR A 83 5.25 13.19 -12.87
N HIS A 84 4.71 12.07 -12.43
CA HIS A 84 4.99 11.51 -11.11
C HIS A 84 5.30 10.03 -11.22
N HIS A 85 6.16 9.55 -10.34
CA HIS A 85 6.34 8.14 -10.06
C HIS A 85 5.54 7.80 -8.82
N ILE A 86 4.68 6.77 -8.90
CA ILE A 86 4.00 6.22 -7.72
C ILE A 86 4.60 4.87 -7.37
N ALA A 87 5.01 4.73 -6.11
CA ALA A 87 5.63 3.53 -5.58
C ALA A 87 4.80 2.96 -4.42
N PHE A 88 4.68 1.64 -4.40
CA PHE A 88 3.97 0.90 -3.37
C PHE A 88 4.93 -0.08 -2.71
N ASN A 89 5.21 0.17 -1.44
CA ASN A 89 5.81 -0.85 -0.58
C ASN A 89 4.67 -1.77 -0.13
N ILE A 90 4.68 -3.00 -0.64
CA ILE A 90 3.66 -3.99 -0.35
C ILE A 90 4.31 -5.11 0.46
N SER A 91 3.82 -5.31 1.68
CA SER A 91 4.24 -6.41 2.55
C SER A 91 3.20 -7.53 2.49
N GLU A 92 3.64 -8.68 1.99
CA GLU A 92 2.86 -9.91 1.90
C GLU A 92 2.89 -10.66 3.23
N SER A 93 1.94 -11.56 3.44
CA SER A 93 1.97 -12.52 4.54
C SER A 93 1.65 -13.93 4.06
N ALA A 94 1.84 -14.93 4.94
CA ALA A 94 1.46 -16.31 4.66
C ALA A 94 -0.02 -16.47 4.26
N GLN A 95 -0.88 -15.57 4.76
CA GLN A 95 -2.31 -15.51 4.47
C GLN A 95 -2.61 -15.05 3.04
N SER A 96 -1.90 -14.02 2.54
CA SER A 96 -2.11 -13.50 1.18
C SER A 96 -1.43 -14.38 0.12
N GLY A 97 -0.31 -15.00 0.46
CA GLY A 97 0.60 -15.56 -0.54
C GLY A 97 1.28 -14.45 -1.34
N LYS A 98 1.93 -14.82 -2.44
CA LYS A 98 2.65 -13.86 -3.29
C LYS A 98 1.70 -13.01 -4.12
N ILE A 99 2.15 -11.81 -4.48
CA ILE A 99 1.48 -10.94 -5.44
C ILE A 99 1.69 -11.48 -6.86
N LYS A 100 0.61 -11.62 -7.61
CA LYS A 100 0.61 -12.01 -9.03
C LYS A 100 0.64 -10.80 -9.95
N ALA A 101 -0.17 -9.81 -9.61
CA ALA A 101 -0.33 -8.58 -10.39
C ALA A 101 -0.79 -7.45 -9.47
N ALA A 102 -0.41 -6.23 -9.82
CA ALA A 102 -0.93 -5.04 -9.18
C ALA A 102 -1.24 -3.97 -10.24
N THR A 103 -2.37 -3.30 -10.07
CA THR A 103 -2.81 -2.21 -10.94
C THR A 103 -3.29 -1.03 -10.11
N LEU A 104 -3.11 0.16 -10.64
CA LEU A 104 -3.59 1.39 -10.05
C LEU A 104 -4.55 2.06 -11.02
N LYS A 105 -5.79 2.28 -10.59
CA LYS A 105 -6.77 3.07 -11.30
C LYS A 105 -6.80 4.47 -10.70
N LEU A 106 -6.61 5.50 -11.53
CA LEU A 106 -6.70 6.90 -11.15
C LEU A 106 -7.89 7.55 -11.83
N THR A 107 -8.66 8.35 -11.10
CA THR A 107 -9.81 9.07 -11.64
C THR A 107 -9.79 10.53 -11.22
N PHE A 108 -9.96 11.43 -12.20
CA PHE A 108 -10.01 12.87 -12.02
C PHE A 108 -10.97 13.51 -13.02
N LYS A 109 -11.91 14.35 -12.53
CA LYS A 109 -12.95 15.01 -13.36
C LYS A 109 -13.58 14.07 -14.40
N ASP A 110 -14.04 12.90 -13.93
CA ASP A 110 -14.69 11.84 -14.71
C ASP A 110 -13.83 11.13 -15.76
N LYS A 111 -12.53 11.45 -15.85
CA LYS A 111 -11.56 10.68 -16.64
C LYS A 111 -10.90 9.65 -15.77
N THR A 112 -10.77 8.43 -16.29
CA THR A 112 -10.15 7.30 -15.60
C THR A 112 -9.02 6.74 -16.44
N GLU A 113 -7.88 6.51 -15.81
CA GLU A 113 -6.74 5.84 -16.39
C GLU A 113 -6.30 4.68 -15.48
N THR A 114 -5.85 3.59 -16.09
CA THR A 114 -5.39 2.39 -15.37
C THR A 114 -3.94 2.13 -15.70
N TYR A 115 -3.12 1.97 -14.67
CA TYR A 115 -1.69 1.77 -14.74
C TYR A 115 -1.35 0.39 -14.22
N LYS A 116 -0.58 -0.37 -15.01
CA LYS A 116 0.05 -1.59 -14.50
C LYS A 116 1.24 -1.20 -13.62
N LEU A 117 1.32 -1.83 -12.45
CA LEU A 117 2.46 -1.66 -11.56
C LEU A 117 3.47 -2.78 -11.83
N PHE A 118 4.74 -2.41 -11.91
CA PHE A 118 5.82 -3.35 -12.15
C PHE A 118 6.59 -3.58 -10.86
N SER A 119 6.99 -4.83 -10.61
CA SER A 119 7.91 -5.13 -9.52
C SER A 119 9.27 -4.55 -9.84
N MET A 120 9.75 -3.70 -8.96
CA MET A 120 11.06 -3.05 -8.99
C MET A 120 11.86 -3.48 -7.76
N HIS A 121 13.09 -2.99 -7.59
CA HIS A 121 13.92 -3.34 -6.43
C HIS A 121 13.25 -2.91 -5.11
N GLY A 122 12.49 -3.82 -4.49
CA GLY A 122 11.87 -3.66 -3.17
C GLY A 122 10.48 -2.99 -3.15
N HIS A 123 9.88 -2.65 -4.29
CA HIS A 123 8.56 -2.02 -4.37
C HIS A 123 7.87 -2.31 -5.71
N TYR A 124 6.58 -2.00 -5.80
CA TYR A 124 5.83 -1.98 -7.06
C TYR A 124 5.62 -0.54 -7.49
N GLY A 125 5.95 -0.21 -8.75
CA GLY A 125 5.91 1.18 -9.20
C GLY A 125 5.42 1.35 -10.63
N SER A 126 5.00 2.58 -10.94
CA SER A 126 4.68 3.02 -12.30
C SER A 126 4.78 4.53 -12.41
N ASP A 127 5.13 5.02 -13.59
CA ASP A 127 5.07 6.44 -13.91
C ASP A 127 3.65 6.79 -14.34
N ILE A 128 3.12 7.89 -13.82
CA ILE A 128 1.72 8.30 -13.96
C ILE A 128 1.58 9.78 -14.37
N SER A 129 0.44 10.10 -14.97
CA SER A 129 0.05 11.45 -15.37
C SER A 129 -0.83 12.09 -14.31
N LEU A 130 -0.30 13.09 -13.60
CA LEU A 130 -1.02 13.96 -12.67
C LEU A 130 -0.76 15.43 -13.05
N LYS A 131 -1.27 15.84 -14.21
CA LYS A 131 -0.98 17.16 -14.79
C LYS A 131 -1.77 18.30 -14.16
N GLU A 132 -2.98 18.01 -13.71
CA GLU A 132 -3.89 19.01 -13.16
C GLU A 132 -3.87 18.98 -11.63
N LYS A 133 -3.86 20.17 -11.00
CA LYS A 133 -4.00 20.29 -9.55
C LYS A 133 -5.39 19.85 -9.10
N GLY A 134 -5.47 19.24 -7.92
CA GLY A 134 -6.73 18.79 -7.32
C GLY A 134 -6.64 17.40 -6.70
N THR A 135 -7.82 16.81 -6.45
CA THR A 135 -7.93 15.50 -5.79
C THR A 135 -8.21 14.40 -6.81
N TYR A 136 -7.29 13.46 -6.91
CA TYR A 136 -7.44 12.23 -7.69
C TYR A 136 -7.97 11.12 -6.79
N LYS A 137 -9.00 10.41 -7.25
CA LYS A 137 -9.44 9.16 -6.62
C LYS A 137 -8.54 8.04 -7.13
N ALA A 138 -7.94 7.30 -6.22
CA ALA A 138 -7.04 6.20 -6.51
C ALA A 138 -7.62 4.89 -5.98
N GLN A 139 -7.56 3.85 -6.79
CA GLN A 139 -7.88 2.48 -6.40
C GLN A 139 -6.72 1.58 -6.79
N LEU A 140 -6.05 1.03 -5.78
CA LEU A 140 -5.02 0.01 -5.97
C LEU A 140 -5.68 -1.36 -5.87
N SER A 141 -5.53 -2.17 -6.92
CA SER A 141 -5.97 -3.56 -6.95
C SER A 141 -4.76 -4.47 -6.96
N ILE A 142 -4.68 -5.39 -6.00
CA ILE A 142 -3.60 -6.38 -5.86
C ILE A 142 -4.22 -7.76 -5.99
N ASP A 143 -3.79 -8.53 -6.99
CA ASP A 143 -4.13 -9.94 -7.11
C ASP A 143 -3.07 -10.80 -6.44
N THR A 144 -3.51 -11.74 -5.61
CA THR A 144 -2.65 -12.58 -4.78
C THR A 144 -2.90 -14.07 -5.05
N GLU A 145 -1.93 -14.91 -4.66
CA GLU A 145 -2.06 -16.36 -4.81
C GLU A 145 -3.21 -16.96 -3.99
N LYS A 146 -3.42 -16.48 -2.75
CA LYS A 146 -4.31 -17.14 -1.79
C LYS A 146 -5.53 -16.30 -1.38
N ALA A 147 -5.37 -14.99 -1.24
CA ALA A 147 -6.46 -14.12 -0.77
C ALA A 147 -7.34 -13.56 -1.91
N GLY A 148 -7.00 -13.89 -3.17
CA GLY A 148 -7.62 -13.35 -4.37
C GLY A 148 -7.29 -11.86 -4.54
N SER A 149 -8.23 -11.12 -5.11
CA SER A 149 -8.09 -9.68 -5.31
C SER A 149 -8.36 -8.89 -4.01
N ILE A 150 -7.52 -7.90 -3.77
CA ILE A 150 -7.56 -6.99 -2.63
C ILE A 150 -7.48 -5.57 -3.16
N ASP A 151 -8.50 -4.76 -2.83
CA ASP A 151 -8.58 -3.37 -3.25
C ASP A 151 -8.34 -2.40 -2.10
N PHE A 152 -7.67 -1.29 -2.42
CA PHE A 152 -7.47 -0.16 -1.52
C PHE A 152 -7.87 1.13 -2.23
N ASP A 153 -8.88 1.80 -1.69
CA ASP A 153 -9.31 3.11 -2.17
C ASP A 153 -8.68 4.23 -1.34
N PHE A 154 -8.13 5.25 -2.01
CA PHE A 154 -7.54 6.41 -1.37
C PHE A 154 -7.59 7.65 -2.27
N LYS A 155 -7.10 8.77 -1.75
CA LYS A 155 -7.06 10.05 -2.46
C LYS A 155 -5.65 10.57 -2.53
N ILE A 156 -5.27 11.08 -3.70
CA ILE A 156 -4.03 11.81 -3.91
C ILE A 156 -4.41 13.29 -4.11
N ASN A 157 -3.88 14.17 -3.28
CA ASN A 157 -4.12 15.60 -3.36
C ASN A 157 -2.89 16.29 -3.94
N LEU A 158 -2.99 16.78 -5.17
CA LEU A 158 -1.95 17.55 -5.84
C LEU A 158 -2.22 19.05 -5.65
N LYS A 159 -1.23 19.77 -5.10
CA LYS A 159 -1.34 21.19 -4.73
C LYS A 159 -0.79 22.14 -5.80
#